data_AF-A0A7J9J969-F1
#
_entry.id   AF-A0A7J9J969-F1
#
_cell.length_a   1.000
_cell.length_b   1.000
_cell.length_c   1.000
_cell.angle_alpha   90.00
_cell.angle_beta   90.00
_cell.angle_gamma   90.00
#
_symmetry.space_group_name_H-M   'P 1'
#
loop_
_entity.id
_entity.type
_entity.pdbx_description
1 polymer ?
#
loop_
_entity_poly.entity_id
_entity_poly.type
_entity_poly.pdbx_seq_one_letter_code
_entity_poly.pdbx_strand_id
1 'polypeptide(L)'
;IEIYKHPKEERIARTWGTTAPGLPYVEETITKAGNWLIGGDLEVIEPIKYHDGLDRFRLSPIELRQEFEKRNADAVFAFQLRNPVHNGHALLMTDTRRRLLEMGYKNPILLLHPLGGYTKADDVPLSWRMKQHEKVLEDGVLDPETTVVSIFPSPMHYAGPTEVQWHAKARINAGANFYIVGRDPAGMGHPIEKRDLYDADHGKKVLSMAPGLERLNILPFRVY
;
A
#
# COMPACT_ATOMS: atom_id res chain seq x y z
N ILE A 1 -28.37 -8.95 -6.55
CA ILE A 1 -27.80 -8.65 -5.21
C ILE A 1 -28.01 -9.85 -4.30
N GLU A 2 -27.13 -10.00 -3.31
CA GLU A 2 -27.21 -11.01 -2.25
C GLU A 2 -27.05 -10.29 -0.90
N ILE A 3 -27.90 -10.59 0.07
CA ILE A 3 -27.83 -10.02 1.42
C ILE A 3 -27.55 -11.15 2.41
N TYR A 4 -26.49 -11.01 3.19
CA TYR A 4 -26.03 -12.04 4.12
C TYR A 4 -25.57 -11.41 5.45
N LYS A 5 -25.45 -12.23 6.49
CA LYS A 5 -25.08 -11.76 7.83
C LYS A 5 -23.69 -11.13 7.83
N HIS A 6 -23.51 -10.11 8.65
CA HIS A 6 -22.22 -9.51 8.97
C HIS A 6 -21.73 -10.04 10.33
N PRO A 7 -21.02 -11.18 10.39
CA PRO A 7 -20.48 -11.69 11.66
C PRO A 7 -19.27 -10.84 12.08
N LYS A 8 -19.53 -9.66 12.65
CA LYS A 8 -18.53 -8.62 12.92
C LYS A 8 -17.33 -9.13 13.71
N GLU A 9 -17.57 -9.79 14.85
CA GLU A 9 -16.51 -10.30 15.72
C GLU A 9 -15.62 -11.30 14.97
N GLU A 10 -16.22 -12.26 14.25
CA GLU A 10 -15.48 -13.22 13.44
C GLU A 10 -14.68 -12.54 12.32
N ARG A 11 -15.29 -11.59 11.59
CA ARG A 11 -14.61 -10.80 10.55
C ARG A 11 -13.39 -10.09 11.12
N ILE A 12 -13.55 -9.43 12.26
CA ILE A 12 -12.48 -8.66 12.93
C ILE A 12 -11.36 -9.61 13.36
N ALA A 13 -11.71 -10.68 14.09
CA ALA A 13 -10.75 -11.68 14.58
C ALA A 13 -9.92 -12.29 13.44
N ARG A 14 -10.56 -12.67 12.33
CA ARG A 14 -9.87 -13.30 11.20
C ARG A 14 -9.03 -12.34 10.37
N THR A 15 -9.43 -11.07 10.30
CA THR A 15 -8.70 -10.07 9.49
C THR A 15 -7.52 -9.48 10.27
N TRP A 16 -7.73 -9.08 11.52
CA TRP A 16 -6.72 -8.39 12.34
C TRP A 16 -5.97 -9.30 13.30
N GLY A 17 -6.43 -10.54 13.55
CA GLY A 17 -5.81 -11.44 14.53
C GLY A 17 -6.10 -11.07 16.00
N THR A 18 -7.00 -10.12 16.24
CA THR A 18 -7.48 -9.69 17.56
C THR A 18 -8.87 -9.07 17.41
N THR A 19 -9.62 -9.00 18.50
CA THR A 19 -10.89 -8.26 18.61
C THR A 19 -10.81 -7.11 19.61
N ALA A 20 -9.59 -6.72 20.00
CA ALA A 20 -9.38 -5.61 20.93
C ALA A 20 -10.08 -4.32 20.44
N PRO A 21 -10.76 -3.58 21.33
CA PRO A 21 -11.31 -2.27 20.99
C PRO A 21 -10.19 -1.27 20.65
N GLY A 22 -10.56 -0.21 19.94
CA GLY A 22 -9.62 0.86 19.56
C GLY A 22 -8.79 0.58 18.30
N LEU A 23 -9.11 -0.48 17.55
CA LEU A 23 -8.61 -0.66 16.19
C LEU A 23 -9.26 0.38 15.27
N PRO A 24 -8.50 1.36 14.71
CA PRO A 24 -9.09 2.57 14.13
C PRO A 24 -10.03 2.28 12.97
N TYR A 25 -9.64 1.39 12.05
CA TYR A 25 -10.50 0.99 10.93
C TYR A 25 -11.76 0.27 11.42
N VAL A 26 -11.63 -0.65 12.38
CA VAL A 26 -12.75 -1.41 12.93
C VAL A 26 -13.77 -0.49 13.59
N GLU A 27 -13.32 0.46 14.41
CA GLU A 27 -14.21 1.43 15.08
C GLU A 27 -14.93 2.36 14.11
N GLU A 28 -14.23 2.76 13.04
CA GLU A 28 -14.78 3.66 12.05
C GLU A 28 -15.86 2.99 11.19
N THR A 29 -15.64 1.75 10.73
CA THR A 29 -16.47 1.15 9.68
C THR A 29 -17.12 -0.19 10.02
N ILE A 30 -16.66 -0.92 11.04
CA ILE A 30 -17.24 -2.24 11.39
C ILE A 30 -18.12 -2.15 12.63
N THR A 31 -17.62 -1.57 13.73
CA THR A 31 -18.34 -1.49 15.01
C THR A 31 -19.72 -0.84 14.81
N LYS A 32 -19.76 0.30 14.13
CA LYS A 32 -20.97 1.12 13.91
C LYS A 32 -21.86 0.65 12.76
N ALA A 33 -21.39 -0.27 11.92
CA ALA A 33 -22.13 -0.70 10.72
C ALA A 33 -23.37 -1.56 11.04
N GLY A 34 -24.21 -1.82 10.03
CA GLY A 34 -25.30 -2.78 10.14
C GLY A 34 -24.83 -4.23 10.31
N ASN A 35 -25.77 -5.12 10.68
CA ASN A 35 -25.54 -6.55 10.87
C ASN A 35 -25.68 -7.38 9.58
N TRP A 36 -25.75 -6.71 8.42
CA TRP A 36 -25.90 -7.33 7.12
C TRP A 36 -24.85 -6.75 6.17
N LEU A 37 -24.34 -7.59 5.27
CA LEU A 37 -23.53 -7.23 4.12
C LEU A 37 -24.37 -7.43 2.85
N ILE A 38 -24.07 -6.62 1.82
CA ILE A 38 -24.68 -6.72 0.50
C ILE A 38 -23.60 -7.00 -0.54
N GLY A 39 -23.80 -8.03 -1.34
CA GLY A 39 -22.98 -8.38 -2.49
C GLY A 39 -23.77 -8.25 -3.80
N GLY A 40 -23.05 -8.11 -4.91
CA GLY A 40 -23.63 -8.06 -6.26
C GLY A 40 -22.64 -7.51 -7.28
N ASP A 41 -23.04 -7.55 -8.55
CA ASP A 41 -22.29 -6.93 -9.64
C ASP A 41 -22.41 -5.42 -9.55
N LEU A 42 -21.26 -4.73 -9.51
CA LEU A 42 -21.18 -3.29 -9.31
C LEU A 42 -20.90 -2.59 -10.64
N GLU A 43 -21.86 -1.76 -11.08
CA GLU A 43 -21.67 -0.81 -12.16
C GLU A 43 -21.41 0.59 -11.57
N VAL A 44 -20.22 1.13 -11.83
CA VAL A 44 -19.85 2.49 -11.41
C VAL A 44 -20.15 3.44 -12.58
N ILE A 45 -21.11 4.36 -12.38
CA ILE A 45 -21.67 5.20 -13.44
C ILE A 45 -20.63 6.19 -13.98
N GLU A 46 -19.86 6.82 -13.09
CA GLU A 46 -18.86 7.82 -13.44
C GLU A 46 -17.53 7.54 -12.74
N PRO A 47 -16.38 7.86 -13.36
CA PRO A 47 -15.10 7.82 -12.67
C PRO A 47 -15.10 8.71 -11.41
N ILE A 48 -14.67 8.15 -10.29
CA ILE A 48 -14.66 8.85 -9.00
C ILE A 48 -13.60 9.95 -8.99
N LYS A 49 -14.01 11.17 -8.61
CA LYS A 49 -13.14 12.32 -8.35
C LYS A 49 -13.41 12.87 -6.96
N TYR A 50 -12.36 13.36 -6.30
CA TYR A 50 -12.45 13.90 -4.94
C TYR A 50 -12.44 15.42 -4.90
N HIS A 51 -12.04 16.08 -5.99
CA HIS A 51 -11.98 17.54 -6.10
C HIS A 51 -11.15 18.23 -5.00
N ASP A 52 -10.12 17.54 -4.51
CA ASP A 52 -9.24 17.99 -3.43
C ASP A 52 -7.88 18.51 -3.94
N GLY A 53 -7.74 18.71 -5.25
CA GLY A 53 -6.50 19.11 -5.90
C GLY A 53 -5.49 17.99 -6.13
N LEU A 54 -5.81 16.75 -5.74
CA LEU A 54 -4.92 15.59 -5.88
C LEU A 54 -5.40 14.56 -6.91
N ASP A 55 -6.54 14.77 -7.57
CA ASP A 55 -7.10 13.83 -8.56
C ASP A 55 -6.12 13.50 -9.69
N ARG A 56 -5.26 14.44 -10.08
CA ARG A 56 -4.20 14.22 -11.08
C ARG A 56 -3.20 13.13 -10.71
N PHE A 57 -3.09 12.78 -9.42
CA PHE A 57 -2.23 11.72 -8.93
C PHE A 57 -2.98 10.39 -8.75
N ARG A 58 -4.30 10.35 -8.92
CA ARG A 58 -5.10 9.12 -8.72
C ARG A 58 -5.20 8.33 -10.01
N LEU A 59 -4.05 7.85 -10.49
CA LEU A 59 -3.98 7.05 -11.71
C LEU A 59 -4.57 5.65 -11.47
N SER A 60 -5.44 5.23 -12.38
CA SER A 60 -5.97 3.88 -12.44
C SER A 60 -4.85 2.87 -12.78
N PRO A 61 -5.07 1.57 -12.52
CA PRO A 61 -4.13 0.53 -12.95
C PRO A 61 -3.81 0.54 -14.45
N ILE A 62 -4.77 0.95 -15.30
CA ILE A 62 -4.58 1.03 -16.76
C ILE A 62 -3.69 2.22 -17.11
N GLU A 63 -3.96 3.39 -16.53
CA GLU A 63 -3.14 4.60 -16.74
C GLU A 63 -1.71 4.41 -16.23
N LEU A 64 -1.52 3.71 -15.10
CA LEU A 64 -0.19 3.37 -14.60
C LEU A 64 0.58 2.48 -15.58
N ARG A 65 -0.06 1.44 -16.13
CA ARG A 65 0.57 0.57 -17.15
C ARG A 65 0.96 1.34 -18.39
N GLN A 66 0.09 2.22 -18.88
CA GLN A 66 0.37 3.10 -20.02
C GLN A 66 1.55 4.04 -19.74
N GLU A 67 1.65 4.59 -18.53
CA GLU A 67 2.79 5.43 -18.14
C GLU A 67 4.11 4.63 -18.09
N PHE A 68 4.09 3.39 -17.59
CA PHE A 68 5.27 2.52 -17.60
C PHE A 68 5.70 2.13 -19.02
N GLU A 69 4.74 1.81 -19.89
CA GLU A 69 5.00 1.53 -21.32
C GLU A 69 5.57 2.75 -22.03
N LYS A 70 4.98 3.94 -21.82
CA LYS A 70 5.48 5.21 -22.38
C LYS A 70 6.91 5.51 -21.97
N ARG A 71 7.29 5.15 -20.74
CA ARG A 71 8.67 5.29 -20.24
C ARG A 71 9.61 4.19 -20.72
N ASN A 72 9.14 3.20 -21.48
CA ASN A 72 9.90 2.00 -21.86
C ASN A 72 10.49 1.29 -20.62
N ALA A 73 9.69 1.17 -19.55
CA ALA A 73 10.12 0.49 -18.34
C ALA A 73 10.30 -1.01 -18.60
N ASP A 74 11.47 -1.56 -18.28
CA ASP A 74 11.72 -3.01 -18.36
C ASP A 74 11.58 -3.72 -17.01
N ALA A 75 11.51 -2.95 -15.92
CA ALA A 75 11.06 -3.39 -14.61
C ALA A 75 10.32 -2.26 -13.89
N VAL A 76 9.27 -2.61 -13.16
CA VAL A 76 8.58 -1.67 -12.25
C VAL A 76 8.65 -2.22 -10.83
N PHE A 77 9.14 -1.41 -9.91
CA PHE A 77 9.23 -1.75 -8.49
C PHE A 77 8.39 -0.80 -7.64
N ALA A 78 7.48 -1.36 -6.85
CA ALA A 78 6.53 -0.59 -6.07
C ALA A 78 6.98 -0.37 -4.63
N PHE A 79 6.77 0.85 -4.13
CA PHE A 79 6.92 1.21 -2.73
C PHE A 79 5.58 1.71 -2.17
N GLN A 80 4.94 0.87 -1.36
CA GLN A 80 3.76 1.23 -0.57
C GLN A 80 4.19 2.06 0.63
N LEU A 81 3.48 3.15 0.91
CA LEU A 81 3.68 3.96 2.10
C LEU A 81 2.41 4.67 2.55
N ARG A 82 2.32 4.92 3.86
CA ARG A 82 1.31 5.80 4.48
C ARG A 82 1.93 6.97 5.25
N ASN A 83 3.26 7.00 5.35
CA ASN A 83 4.04 7.94 6.16
C ASN A 83 4.88 8.87 5.26
N PRO A 84 5.39 10.00 5.77
CA PRO A 84 6.44 10.76 5.11
C PRO A 84 7.65 9.90 4.72
N VAL A 85 8.29 10.21 3.60
CA VAL A 85 9.51 9.52 3.16
C VAL A 85 10.70 10.08 3.94
N HIS A 86 11.39 9.21 4.68
CA HIS A 86 12.68 9.51 5.30
C HIS A 86 13.80 8.71 4.62
N ASN A 87 15.06 9.00 4.94
CA ASN A 87 16.22 8.38 4.28
C ASN A 87 16.26 6.85 4.40
N GLY A 88 15.74 6.28 5.49
CA GLY A 88 15.53 4.83 5.58
C GLY A 88 14.66 4.25 4.45
N HIS A 89 13.54 4.90 4.09
CA HIS A 89 12.73 4.50 2.94
C HIS A 89 13.47 4.72 1.61
N ALA A 90 14.13 5.87 1.48
CA ALA A 90 14.93 6.20 0.30
C ALA A 90 16.05 5.18 0.06
N LEU A 91 16.69 4.68 1.12
CA LEU A 91 17.69 3.62 1.04
C LEU A 91 17.11 2.34 0.44
N LEU A 92 15.91 1.92 0.87
CA LEU A 92 15.26 0.72 0.30
C LEU A 92 14.97 0.90 -1.19
N MET A 93 14.48 2.08 -1.59
CA MET A 93 14.14 2.39 -2.97
C MET A 93 15.38 2.49 -3.87
N THR A 94 16.42 3.19 -3.41
CA THR A 94 17.68 3.35 -4.15
C THR A 94 18.48 2.04 -4.24
N ASP A 95 18.53 1.25 -3.16
CA ASP A 95 19.16 -0.08 -3.19
C ASP A 95 18.39 -1.05 -4.10
N THR A 96 17.05 -1.00 -4.10
CA THR A 96 16.24 -1.78 -5.05
C THR A 96 16.60 -1.44 -6.48
N ARG A 97 16.65 -0.15 -6.82
CA ARG A 97 17.05 0.30 -8.16
C ARG A 97 18.44 -0.25 -8.53
N ARG A 98 19.41 -0.11 -7.64
CA ARG A 98 20.77 -0.63 -7.84
C ARG A 98 20.77 -2.13 -8.14
N ARG A 99 20.09 -2.93 -7.32
CA ARG A 99 19.99 -4.39 -7.51
C ARG A 99 19.34 -4.76 -8.84
N LEU A 100 18.30 -4.03 -9.27
CA LEU A 100 17.67 -4.26 -10.56
C LEU A 100 18.63 -3.97 -11.72
N LEU A 101 19.41 -2.90 -11.64
CA LEU A 101 20.45 -2.60 -12.63
C LEU A 101 21.53 -3.70 -12.66
N GLU A 102 21.95 -4.21 -11.49
CA GLU A 102 22.89 -5.33 -11.37
C GLU A 102 22.33 -6.65 -11.93
N MET A 103 21.01 -6.87 -11.81
CA MET A 103 20.29 -8.00 -12.43
C MET A 103 20.15 -7.87 -13.95
N GLY A 104 20.54 -6.73 -14.54
CA GLY A 104 20.60 -6.52 -15.98
C GLY A 104 19.48 -5.66 -16.56
N TYR A 105 18.47 -5.27 -15.77
CA TYR A 105 17.47 -4.28 -16.18
C TYR A 105 18.16 -2.96 -16.53
N LYS A 106 17.69 -2.27 -17.56
CA LYS A 106 18.25 -1.04 -18.11
C LYS A 106 17.46 0.19 -17.70
N ASN A 107 16.16 0.03 -17.48
CA ASN A 107 15.26 1.13 -17.15
C ASN A 107 14.24 0.74 -16.07
N PRO A 108 14.70 0.38 -14.85
CA PRO A 108 13.78 0.12 -13.74
C PRO A 108 13.07 1.42 -13.35
N ILE A 109 11.75 1.40 -13.17
CA ILE A 109 10.95 2.56 -12.75
C ILE A 109 10.39 2.33 -11.34
N LEU A 110 10.60 3.31 -10.45
CA LEU A 110 10.00 3.33 -9.13
C LEU A 110 8.54 3.76 -9.26
N LEU A 111 7.63 2.96 -8.71
CA LEU A 111 6.27 3.38 -8.40
C LEU A 111 6.20 3.78 -6.92
N LEU A 112 6.37 5.07 -6.64
CA LEU A 112 6.17 5.65 -5.30
C LEU A 112 4.67 5.85 -5.09
N HIS A 113 4.07 5.01 -4.24
CA HIS A 113 2.62 4.81 -4.28
C HIS A 113 1.94 5.05 -2.94
N PRO A 114 1.90 6.31 -2.44
CA PRO A 114 1.25 6.66 -1.18
C PRO A 114 -0.22 6.23 -1.15
N LEU A 115 -0.64 5.63 -0.04
CA LEU A 115 -2.06 5.35 0.22
C LEU A 115 -2.80 6.65 0.51
N GLY A 116 -3.97 6.82 -0.11
CA GLY A 116 -4.80 8.03 -0.02
C GLY A 116 -6.27 7.83 0.32
N GLY A 117 -6.70 6.60 0.65
CA GLY A 117 -7.98 6.40 1.32
C GLY A 117 -7.92 6.77 2.80
N TYR A 118 -8.86 6.26 3.59
CA TYR A 118 -8.89 6.46 5.04
C TYR A 118 -7.55 6.09 5.70
N THR A 119 -7.09 6.96 6.61
CA THR A 119 -5.99 6.73 7.55
C THR A 119 -6.43 7.16 8.95
N LYS A 120 -5.85 6.57 10.00
CA LYS A 120 -6.13 6.94 11.39
C LYS A 120 -5.73 8.39 11.70
N ALA A 121 -6.34 8.98 12.72
CA ALA A 121 -6.29 10.42 12.99
C ALA A 121 -4.88 10.98 13.31
N ASP A 122 -3.97 10.16 13.84
CA ASP A 122 -2.60 10.55 14.17
C ASP A 122 -1.60 10.34 13.02
N ASP A 123 -2.03 9.80 11.87
CA ASP A 123 -1.20 9.76 10.66
C ASP A 123 -1.16 11.13 9.98
N VAL A 124 -0.04 11.46 9.32
CA VAL A 124 0.10 12.71 8.57
C VAL A 124 -0.92 12.74 7.40
N PRO A 125 -1.74 13.80 7.27
CA PRO A 125 -2.75 13.87 6.21
C PRO A 125 -2.14 13.76 4.81
N LEU A 126 -2.92 13.18 3.87
CA LEU A 126 -2.47 12.90 2.50
C LEU A 126 -1.90 14.14 1.79
N SER A 127 -2.58 15.29 1.88
CA SER A 127 -2.14 16.54 1.23
C SER A 127 -0.76 17.00 1.70
N TRP A 128 -0.43 16.79 2.97
CA TRP A 128 0.89 17.10 3.53
C TRP A 128 1.94 16.06 3.14
N ARG A 129 1.57 14.78 3.09
CA ARG A 129 2.47 13.73 2.59
C ARG A 129 2.84 13.94 1.14
N MET A 130 1.88 14.28 0.28
CA MET A 130 2.15 14.57 -1.13
C MET A 130 3.14 15.73 -1.30
N LYS A 131 2.93 16.85 -0.59
CA LYS A 131 3.88 17.98 -0.57
C LYS A 131 5.28 17.55 -0.10
N GLN A 132 5.34 16.71 0.93
CA GLN A 132 6.60 16.19 1.44
C GLN A 132 7.31 15.28 0.43
N HIS A 133 6.56 14.43 -0.29
CA HIS A 133 7.11 13.57 -1.33
C HIS A 133 7.59 14.36 -2.55
N GLU A 134 6.86 15.41 -2.96
CA GLU A 134 7.32 16.35 -3.98
C GLU A 134 8.67 16.97 -3.58
N LYS A 135 8.83 17.39 -2.32
CA LYS A 135 10.12 17.93 -1.83
C LYS A 135 11.26 16.91 -1.87
N VAL A 136 10.99 15.65 -1.51
CA VAL A 136 11.99 14.56 -1.58
C VAL A 136 12.48 14.32 -3.00
N LEU A 137 11.61 14.49 -3.99
CA LEU A 137 11.95 14.40 -5.41
C LEU A 137 12.72 15.64 -5.89
N GLU A 138 12.28 16.84 -5.50
CA GLU A 138 12.99 18.10 -5.81
C GLU A 138 14.42 18.11 -5.26
N ASP A 139 14.63 17.57 -4.06
CA ASP A 139 15.94 17.52 -3.40
C ASP A 139 16.87 16.43 -3.99
N GLY A 140 16.39 15.63 -4.95
CA GLY A 140 17.16 14.58 -5.62
C GLY A 140 17.43 13.35 -4.75
N VAL A 141 16.77 13.20 -3.61
CA VAL A 141 16.84 11.99 -2.77
C VAL A 141 16.26 10.79 -3.52
N LEU A 142 15.20 11.03 -4.29
CA LEU A 142 14.70 10.13 -5.32
C LEU A 142 14.78 10.86 -6.67
N ASP A 143 15.12 10.12 -7.71
CA ASP A 143 15.23 10.66 -9.06
C ASP A 143 13.83 10.80 -9.72
N PRO A 144 13.38 12.02 -10.07
CA PRO A 144 12.07 12.24 -10.70
C PRO A 144 11.93 11.59 -12.08
N GLU A 145 13.01 11.47 -12.85
CA GLU A 145 12.95 10.90 -14.21
C GLU A 145 12.62 9.41 -14.18
N THR A 146 13.04 8.73 -13.11
CA THR A 146 12.86 7.30 -12.94
C THR A 146 11.85 6.94 -11.84
N THR A 147 11.01 7.91 -11.45
CA THR A 147 9.96 7.75 -10.46
C THR A 147 8.60 8.19 -11.01
N VAL A 148 7.59 7.34 -10.81
CA VAL A 148 6.17 7.66 -10.99
C VAL A 148 5.53 7.79 -9.61
N VAL A 149 4.95 8.95 -9.32
CA VAL A 149 4.18 9.19 -8.10
C VAL A 149 2.70 9.05 -8.40
N SER A 150 2.02 8.17 -7.67
CA SER A 150 0.57 7.97 -7.79
C SER A 150 -0.06 7.68 -6.44
N ILE A 151 -1.32 8.03 -6.25
CA ILE A 151 -2.08 7.80 -5.02
C ILE A 151 -2.85 6.48 -5.15
N PHE A 152 -2.65 5.58 -4.20
CA PHE A 152 -3.41 4.34 -4.09
C PHE A 152 -4.71 4.60 -3.31
N PRO A 153 -5.91 4.42 -3.92
CA PRO A 153 -7.16 4.92 -3.34
C PRO A 153 -7.73 4.06 -2.19
N SER A 154 -7.11 2.92 -1.86
CA SER A 154 -7.61 2.02 -0.81
C SER A 154 -7.61 2.70 0.56
N PRO A 155 -8.60 2.40 1.43
CA PRO A 155 -8.49 2.59 2.87
C PRO A 155 -7.33 1.78 3.46
N MET A 156 -6.71 2.31 4.52
CA MET A 156 -5.73 1.60 5.35
C MET A 156 -6.45 0.85 6.47
N HIS A 157 -6.23 -0.47 6.56
CA HIS A 157 -6.85 -1.32 7.58
C HIS A 157 -6.03 -1.41 8.86
N TYR A 158 -4.71 -1.22 8.75
CA TYR A 158 -3.73 -1.51 9.80
C TYR A 158 -3.76 -2.99 10.21
N ALA A 159 -3.93 -3.88 9.23
CA ALA A 159 -4.08 -5.33 9.41
C ALA A 159 -2.81 -6.13 9.06
N GLY A 160 -1.63 -5.48 9.08
CA GLY A 160 -0.34 -6.15 9.10
C GLY A 160 -0.12 -7.19 7.98
N PRO A 161 0.27 -8.44 8.32
CA PRO A 161 0.50 -9.51 7.35
C PRO A 161 -0.71 -9.86 6.46
N THR A 162 -1.94 -9.65 6.94
CA THR A 162 -3.14 -9.84 6.11
C THR A 162 -3.22 -8.74 5.05
N GLU A 163 -3.00 -7.49 5.45
CA GLU A 163 -3.15 -6.32 4.57
C GLU A 163 -1.99 -6.16 3.58
N VAL A 164 -0.76 -6.51 3.94
CA VAL A 164 0.38 -6.36 3.03
C VAL A 164 0.22 -7.20 1.75
N GLN A 165 -0.51 -8.32 1.83
CA GLN A 165 -0.87 -9.13 0.65
C GLN A 165 -1.79 -8.36 -0.30
N TRP A 166 -2.77 -7.62 0.24
CA TRP A 166 -3.64 -6.72 -0.54
C TRP A 166 -2.82 -5.60 -1.19
N HIS A 167 -1.93 -4.96 -0.43
CA HIS A 167 -1.08 -3.89 -0.95
C HIS A 167 -0.19 -4.37 -2.09
N ALA A 168 0.35 -5.59 -2.01
CA ALA A 168 1.14 -6.21 -3.06
C ALA A 168 0.29 -6.60 -4.27
N LYS A 169 -0.83 -7.28 -4.05
CA LYS A 169 -1.74 -7.72 -5.12
C LYS A 169 -2.27 -6.55 -5.96
N ALA A 170 -2.61 -5.44 -5.31
CA ALA A 170 -3.04 -4.23 -6.01
C ALA A 170 -1.95 -3.66 -6.93
N ARG A 171 -0.67 -3.77 -6.53
CA ARG A 171 0.48 -3.29 -7.32
C ARG A 171 0.82 -4.23 -8.48
N ILE A 172 0.62 -5.54 -8.31
CA ILE A 172 0.64 -6.49 -9.45
C ILE A 172 -0.41 -6.08 -10.49
N ASN A 173 -1.63 -5.79 -10.05
CA ASN A 173 -2.70 -5.36 -10.95
C ASN A 173 -2.36 -4.03 -11.66
N ALA A 174 -1.61 -3.14 -11.00
CA ALA A 174 -1.10 -1.90 -11.58
C ALA A 174 0.14 -2.07 -12.48
N GLY A 175 0.72 -3.27 -12.58
CA GLY A 175 1.86 -3.55 -13.47
C GLY A 175 3.23 -3.60 -12.81
N ALA A 176 3.30 -3.61 -11.46
CA ALA A 176 4.57 -3.81 -10.77
C ALA A 176 5.04 -5.28 -10.83
N ASN A 177 6.33 -5.48 -11.13
CA ASN A 177 6.99 -6.80 -11.19
C ASN A 177 7.78 -7.09 -9.91
N PHE A 178 8.12 -6.03 -9.15
CA PHE A 178 8.83 -6.09 -7.89
C PHE A 178 8.06 -5.33 -6.81
N TYR A 179 8.09 -5.85 -5.58
CA TYR A 179 7.46 -5.20 -4.44
C TYR A 179 8.43 -5.11 -3.27
N ILE A 180 8.69 -3.88 -2.83
CA ILE A 180 9.54 -3.62 -1.68
C ILE A 180 8.72 -3.82 -0.41
N VAL A 181 9.24 -4.63 0.51
CA VAL A 181 8.63 -4.85 1.82
C VAL A 181 9.66 -4.74 2.93
N GLY A 182 9.37 -3.88 3.90
CA GLY A 182 10.21 -3.61 5.06
C GLY A 182 9.77 -4.35 6.33
N ARG A 183 10.15 -3.80 7.48
CA ARG A 183 9.73 -4.25 8.81
C ARG A 183 8.30 -3.79 9.12
N ASP A 184 7.51 -4.65 9.78
CA ASP A 184 6.13 -4.40 10.23
C ASP A 184 5.22 -3.71 9.19
N PRO A 185 5.14 -4.24 7.95
CA PRO A 185 4.34 -3.62 6.91
C PRO A 185 2.86 -3.66 7.30
N ALA A 186 2.19 -2.52 7.14
CA ALA A 186 0.80 -2.34 7.53
C ALA A 186 0.48 -2.55 9.03
N GLY A 187 1.50 -2.60 9.90
CA GLY A 187 1.32 -2.70 11.33
C GLY A 187 1.07 -1.37 12.03
N MET A 188 0.71 -1.48 13.31
CA MET A 188 0.55 -0.41 14.30
C MET A 188 0.78 -0.98 15.71
N GLY A 189 0.95 -0.10 16.70
CA GLY A 189 0.96 -0.51 18.11
C GLY A 189 -0.39 -1.09 18.54
N HIS A 190 -0.38 -2.06 19.45
CA HIS A 190 -1.61 -2.61 20.02
C HIS A 190 -2.36 -1.51 20.80
N PRO A 191 -3.68 -1.30 20.59
CA PRO A 191 -4.40 -0.19 21.22
C PRO A 191 -4.39 -0.19 22.76
N ILE A 192 -4.23 -1.36 23.38
CA ILE A 192 -4.32 -1.56 24.84
C ILE A 192 -2.97 -1.95 25.45
N GLU A 193 -2.14 -2.68 24.71
CA GLU A 193 -0.96 -3.34 25.25
C GLU A 193 0.29 -2.60 24.78
N LYS A 194 1.33 -2.55 25.60
CA LYS A 194 2.60 -1.88 25.26
C LYS A 194 3.46 -2.77 24.34
N ARG A 195 2.94 -3.13 23.18
CA ARG A 195 3.63 -3.92 22.15
C ARG A 195 3.08 -3.62 20.76
N ASP A 196 3.80 -4.07 19.73
CA ASP A 196 3.30 -4.07 18.35
C ASP A 196 2.15 -5.08 18.20
N LEU A 197 1.23 -4.79 17.27
CA LEU A 197 0.09 -5.66 16.99
C LEU A 197 0.52 -6.96 16.30
N TYR A 198 1.59 -6.90 15.50
CA TYR A 198 2.14 -8.01 14.73
C TYR A 198 3.63 -8.17 14.99
N ASP A 199 4.13 -9.40 14.81
CA ASP A 199 5.56 -9.62 14.70
C ASP A 199 6.09 -8.95 13.42
N ALA A 200 7.17 -8.20 13.58
CA ALA A 200 7.67 -7.30 12.57
C ALA A 200 8.24 -8.00 11.32
N ASP A 201 8.51 -9.30 11.39
CA ASP A 201 8.95 -10.12 10.26
C ASP A 201 7.82 -10.88 9.56
N HIS A 202 6.65 -11.00 10.19
CA HIS A 202 5.54 -11.80 9.65
C HIS A 202 5.07 -11.29 8.30
N GLY A 203 5.01 -9.97 8.10
CA GLY A 203 4.58 -9.42 6.81
C GLY A 203 5.44 -9.89 5.63
N LYS A 204 6.78 -9.90 5.80
CA LYS A 204 7.71 -10.40 4.77
C LYS A 204 7.55 -11.90 4.53
N LYS A 205 7.49 -12.68 5.62
CA LYS A 205 7.37 -14.15 5.56
C LYS A 205 6.07 -14.58 4.90
N VAL A 206 4.95 -14.03 5.34
CA VAL A 206 3.62 -14.30 4.77
C VAL A 206 3.58 -13.92 3.30
N LEU A 207 4.09 -12.75 2.93
CA LEU A 207 4.09 -12.30 1.53
C LEU A 207 4.90 -13.23 0.62
N SER A 208 6.00 -13.79 1.10
CA SER A 208 6.85 -14.72 0.33
C SER A 208 6.23 -16.11 0.09
N MET A 209 5.17 -16.46 0.83
CA MET A 209 4.48 -17.75 0.73
C MET A 209 2.98 -17.60 0.36
N ALA A 210 2.54 -16.38 0.05
CA ALA A 210 1.14 -16.08 -0.21
C ALA A 210 0.72 -16.61 -1.60
N PRO A 211 -0.36 -17.40 -1.69
CA PRO A 211 -0.85 -17.92 -2.97
C PRO A 211 -1.35 -16.79 -3.88
N GLY A 212 -1.16 -16.95 -5.19
CA GLY A 212 -1.56 -15.97 -6.20
C GLY A 212 -0.63 -14.76 -6.33
N LEU A 213 0.49 -14.74 -5.60
CA LEU A 213 1.55 -13.73 -5.70
C LEU A 213 2.86 -14.30 -6.27
N GLU A 214 2.85 -15.52 -6.83
CA GLU A 214 4.05 -16.24 -7.27
C GLU A 214 4.80 -15.51 -8.40
N ARG A 215 4.09 -14.65 -9.15
CA ARG A 215 4.66 -13.85 -10.24
C ARG A 215 5.33 -12.55 -9.76
N LEU A 216 5.18 -12.19 -8.49
CA LEU A 216 5.75 -10.96 -7.94
C LEU A 216 7.07 -11.26 -7.25
N ASN A 217 8.13 -10.57 -7.67
CA ASN A 217 9.42 -10.67 -7.02
C ASN A 217 9.40 -9.83 -5.74
N ILE A 218 9.31 -10.52 -4.60
CA ILE A 218 9.38 -9.87 -3.29
C ILE A 218 10.84 -9.55 -2.99
N LEU A 219 11.13 -8.27 -2.70
CA LEU A 219 12.45 -7.81 -2.29
C LEU A 219 12.42 -7.50 -0.79
N PRO A 220 12.73 -8.50 0.07
CA PRO A 220 12.73 -8.30 1.51
C PRO A 220 13.98 -7.53 1.93
N PHE A 221 13.80 -6.57 2.83
CA PHE A 221 14.90 -5.83 3.45
C PHE A 221 15.01 -6.13 4.94
N ARG A 222 16.25 -6.16 5.43
CA ARG A 222 16.57 -6.07 6.86
C ARG A 222 16.91 -4.62 7.14
N VAL A 223 16.10 -3.95 7.95
CA VAL A 223 16.47 -2.66 8.53
C VAL A 223 17.04 -3.01 9.90
N TYR A 224 18.36 -2.92 10.03
CA TYR A 224 19.05 -3.04 11.33
C TYR A 224 18.87 -1.75 12.13
#